data_AF-A0A946IJQ6-F1
#
_entry.id   AF-A0A946IJQ6-F1
#
_cell.length_a   1.000
_cell.length_b   1.000
_cell.length_c   1.000
_cell.angle_alpha   90.00
_cell.angle_beta   90.00
_cell.angle_gamma   90.00
#
_symmetry.space_group_name_H-M   'P 1'
#
loop_
_entity.id
_entity.type
_entity.pdbx_description
1 polymer ?
#
loop_
_entity_poly.entity_id
_entity_poly.type
_entity_poly.pdbx_seq_one_letter_code
_entity_poly.pdbx_strand_id
1 'polypeptide(L)'
;QGDTVSVHSLRRGAAEALEFIVHGDAKSSKVVGRAIGDIKSPPGSTLAALVRNGKVIIAHHDTVIETDDHVIVFVVDKENTKAVEKLFSVGFTFF
;
A
#
# COMPACT_ATOMS: atom_id res chain seq x y z
N GLN A 1 0.88 12.77 6.06
CA GLN A 1 1.72 12.40 4.90
C GLN A 1 1.78 10.88 4.91
N GLY A 2 1.71 10.21 3.75
CA GLY A 2 1.97 8.79 3.69
C GLY A 2 3.48 8.61 3.70
N ASP A 3 4.01 7.85 4.64
CA ASP A 3 5.45 7.58 4.71
C ASP A 3 5.79 6.58 3.60
N THR A 4 6.09 7.12 2.41
CA THR A 4 6.67 6.36 1.31
C THR A 4 8.13 6.10 1.67
N VAL A 5 8.48 4.83 1.90
CA VAL A 5 9.82 4.45 2.38
C VAL A 5 10.82 4.35 1.24
N SER A 6 10.38 3.84 0.09
CA SER A 6 11.25 3.63 -1.06
C SER A 6 10.49 3.59 -2.39
N VAL A 7 11.12 4.09 -3.46
CA VAL A 7 10.63 3.98 -4.84
C VAL A 7 11.73 3.35 -5.69
N HIS A 8 11.44 2.22 -6.31
CA HIS A 8 12.38 1.54 -7.19
C HIS A 8 11.79 1.37 -8.60
N SER A 9 12.54 1.80 -9.61
CA SER A 9 12.17 1.60 -11.02
C SER A 9 12.38 0.15 -11.42
N LEU A 10 11.34 -0.48 -11.97
CA LEU A 10 11.37 -1.83 -12.51
C LEU A 10 11.17 -1.80 -14.03
N ARG A 11 11.63 -2.85 -14.72
CA ARG A 11 11.44 -3.04 -16.17
C ARG A 11 11.78 -1.81 -17.02
N ARG A 12 12.97 -1.22 -16.81
CA ARG A 12 13.44 -0.01 -17.51
C ARG A 12 12.51 1.21 -17.36
N GLY A 13 11.81 1.34 -16.23
CA GLY A 13 10.93 2.48 -15.95
C GLY A 13 9.48 2.31 -16.41
N ALA A 14 9.12 1.14 -16.96
CA ALA A 14 7.75 0.79 -17.33
C ALA A 14 6.90 0.35 -16.12
N ALA A 15 7.49 0.23 -14.94
CA ALA A 15 6.78 0.05 -13.68
C ALA A 15 7.63 0.59 -12.52
N GLU A 16 6.98 0.93 -11.43
CA GLU A 16 7.60 1.33 -10.17
C GLU A 16 7.17 0.37 -9.06
N ALA A 17 8.09 0.05 -8.16
CA ALA A 17 7.80 -0.58 -6.89
C ALA A 17 7.85 0.49 -5.80
N LEU A 18 6.77 0.59 -5.03
CA LEU A 18 6.60 1.52 -3.95
C LEU A 18 6.45 0.74 -2.65
N GLU A 19 7.12 1.19 -1.60
CA GLU A 19 6.94 0.67 -0.25
C GLU A 19 6.21 1.69 0.62
N PHE A 20 5.12 1.26 1.26
CA PHE A 20 4.32 2.07 2.16
C PHE A 20 4.28 1.45 3.55
N ILE A 21 4.51 2.27 4.59
CA ILE A 21 4.19 1.87 5.96
C ILE A 21 2.72 2.18 6.22
N VAL A 22 1.99 1.18 6.72
CA VAL A 22 0.58 1.33 7.05
C VAL A 22 0.45 1.99 8.42
N HIS A 23 -0.13 3.20 8.44
CA HIS A 23 -0.39 3.92 9.68
C HIS A 23 -1.88 3.97 10.02
N GLY A 24 -2.14 4.31 11.29
CA GLY A 24 -3.47 4.51 11.83
C GLY A 24 -4.13 3.20 12.29
N ASP A 25 -5.45 3.26 12.40
CA ASP A 25 -6.33 2.16 12.82
C ASP A 25 -7.48 1.99 11.81
N ALA A 26 -8.38 1.04 12.07
CA ALA A 26 -9.53 0.79 11.20
C ALA A 26 -10.49 2.00 11.02
N LYS A 27 -10.38 3.05 11.84
CA LYS A 27 -11.22 4.27 11.76
C LYS A 27 -10.56 5.38 10.95
N SER A 28 -9.23 5.49 11.06
CA SER A 28 -8.42 6.56 10.47
C SER A 28 -7.71 6.13 9.17
N SER A 29 -7.58 4.83 8.92
CA SER A 29 -6.95 4.26 7.74
C SER A 29 -7.98 3.65 6.78
N LYS A 30 -7.70 3.74 5.48
CA LYS A 30 -8.53 3.10 4.44
C LYS A 30 -8.19 1.64 4.21
N VAL A 31 -7.08 1.15 4.78
CA VAL A 31 -6.53 -0.19 4.49
C VAL A 31 -6.41 -1.07 5.74
N VAL A 32 -6.19 -0.51 6.93
CA VAL A 32 -6.06 -1.28 8.17
C VAL A 32 -7.32 -2.10 8.45
N GLY A 33 -7.14 -3.39 8.74
CA GLY A 33 -8.21 -4.32 9.08
C GLY A 33 -8.99 -4.85 7.87
N ARG A 34 -8.56 -4.55 6.64
CA ARG A 34 -9.20 -5.02 5.41
C ARG A 34 -8.39 -6.12 4.75
N ALA A 35 -9.07 -7.10 4.18
CA ALA A 35 -8.44 -8.05 3.28
C ALA A 35 -8.04 -7.35 1.97
N ILE A 36 -6.94 -7.75 1.36
CA ILE A 36 -6.43 -7.14 0.12
C ILE A 36 -7.49 -7.19 -1.00
N GLY A 37 -8.26 -8.28 -1.10
CA GLY A 37 -9.33 -8.42 -2.08
C GLY A 37 -10.46 -7.40 -1.93
N ASP A 38 -10.64 -6.84 -0.73
CA ASP A 38 -11.66 -5.83 -0.46
C ASP A 38 -11.16 -4.40 -0.74
N ILE A 39 -9.86 -4.22 -0.96
CA ILE A 39 -9.26 -2.91 -1.19
C ILE A 39 -9.44 -2.51 -2.65
N LYS A 40 -10.05 -1.33 -2.87
CA LYS A 40 -10.19 -0.74 -4.20
C LYS A 40 -8.87 -0.08 -4.62
N SER A 41 -7.98 -0.89 -5.15
CA SER A 41 -6.68 -0.43 -5.66
C SER A 41 -6.85 0.42 -6.92
N PRO A 42 -6.04 1.49 -7.10
CA PRO A 42 -6.00 2.25 -8.35
C PRO A 42 -5.69 1.35 -9.57
N PRO A 43 -6.18 1.71 -10.77
CA PRO A 43 -5.84 1.00 -12.00
C PRO A 43 -4.32 0.88 -12.19
N GLY A 44 -3.88 -0.27 -12.72
CA GLY A 44 -2.45 -0.49 -12.97
C GLY A 44 -1.60 -0.62 -11.70
N SER A 45 -2.21 -0.77 -10.52
CA SER A 45 -1.50 -1.05 -9.27
C SER A 45 -1.77 -2.47 -8.75
N THR A 46 -0.81 -3.05 -8.03
CA THR A 46 -0.92 -4.38 -7.44
C THR A 46 -0.19 -4.42 -6.11
N LEU A 47 -0.87 -4.80 -5.03
CA LEU A 47 -0.24 -5.12 -3.75
C LEU A 47 0.42 -6.49 -3.90
N ALA A 48 1.75 -6.54 -3.89
CA ALA A 48 2.52 -7.73 -4.23
C ALA A 48 2.90 -8.55 -3.00
N ALA A 49 3.27 -7.86 -1.92
CA ALA A 49 3.69 -8.48 -0.67
C ALA A 49 3.53 -7.49 0.49
N LEU A 50 3.55 -8.04 1.70
CA LEU A 50 3.69 -7.28 2.94
C LEU A 50 4.94 -7.77 3.66
N VAL A 51 5.60 -6.89 4.38
CA VAL A 51 6.60 -7.26 5.38
C VAL A 51 6.04 -6.94 6.76
N ARG A 52 5.85 -7.98 7.56
CA ARG A 52 5.35 -7.89 8.93
C ARG A 52 6.33 -8.54 9.88
N ASN A 53 6.80 -7.80 10.89
CA ASN A 53 7.77 -8.31 11.87
C ASN A 53 9.01 -8.95 11.21
N GLY A 54 9.51 -8.36 10.12
CA GLY A 54 10.65 -8.86 9.35
C GLY A 54 10.37 -10.10 8.49
N LYS A 55 9.12 -10.56 8.40
CA LYS A 55 8.72 -11.69 7.54
C LYS A 55 8.00 -11.19 6.30
N VAL A 56 8.39 -11.71 5.15
CA VAL A 56 7.69 -11.47 3.88
C VAL A 56 6.46 -12.36 3.80
N ILE A 57 5.31 -11.74 3.55
CA ILE A 57 4.02 -12.37 3.33
C ILE A 57 3.62 -12.06 1.89
N ILE A 58 3.42 -13.10 1.07
CA ILE A 58 2.93 -12.90 -0.30
C ILE A 58 1.48 -12.45 -0.24
N ALA A 59 1.16 -11.37 -0.94
CA ALA A 59 -0.18 -10.81 -0.93
C ALA A 59 -1.17 -11.77 -1.61
N HIS A 60 -2.18 -12.20 -0.86
CA HIS A 60 -3.34 -12.92 -1.36
C HIS A 60 -4.62 -12.16 -1.04
N HIS A 61 -5.71 -12.51 -1.72
CA HIS A 61 -6.99 -11.81 -1.61
C HIS A 61 -7.57 -11.77 -0.19
N ASP A 62 -7.27 -12.78 0.63
CA ASP A 62 -7.70 -12.96 2.00
C ASP A 62 -6.71 -12.41 3.04
N THR A 63 -5.54 -11.94 2.61
CA THR A 63 -4.52 -11.39 3.52
C THR A 63 -5.02 -10.07 4.08
N VAL A 64 -5.14 -9.99 5.41
CA VAL A 64 -5.59 -8.79 6.13
C VAL A 64 -4.42 -7.87 6.43
N ILE A 65 -4.55 -6.60 6.07
CA ILE A 65 -3.53 -5.57 6.33
C ILE A 65 -3.65 -5.10 7.79
N GLU A 66 -2.51 -5.01 8.46
CA GLU A 66 -2.37 -4.54 9.84
C GLU A 66 -1.58 -3.22 9.89
N THR A 67 -1.71 -2.51 11.01
CA THR A 67 -0.87 -1.35 11.30
C THR A 67 0.59 -1.78 11.35
N ASP A 68 1.49 -0.90 10.89
CA ASP A 68 2.93 -1.10 10.75
C ASP A 68 3.35 -2.17 9.71
N ASP A 69 2.41 -2.71 8.92
CA ASP A 69 2.77 -3.48 7.73
C ASP A 69 3.51 -2.59 6.72
N HIS A 70 4.59 -3.12 6.17
CA HIS A 70 5.25 -2.54 5.00
C HIS A 70 4.68 -3.17 3.75
N VAL A 71 3.84 -2.45 3.02
CA VAL A 71 3.18 -2.97 1.81
C VAL A 71 3.99 -2.60 0.58
N ILE A 72 4.35 -3.62 -0.21
CA ILE A 72 5.00 -3.46 -1.50
C ILE A 72 3.94 -3.39 -2.59
N VAL A 73 3.90 -2.27 -3.32
CA VAL A 73 2.95 -2.02 -4.39
C VAL A 73 3.70 -1.84 -5.70
N PHE A 74 3.33 -2.61 -6.73
CA PHE A 74 3.77 -2.33 -8.09
C PHE A 74 2.77 -1.44 -8.80
N VAL A 75 3.28 -0.43 -9.50
CA VAL A 75 2.50 0.51 -10.30
C VAL A 75 3.08 0.55 -11.71
N VAL A 76 2.30 0.19 -12.72
CA VAL A 76 2.76 0.18 -14.12
C VAL A 76 2.79 1.59 -14.71
N ASP A 77 1.85 2.45 -14.33
CA ASP A 77 1.75 3.82 -14.81
C ASP A 77 1.92 4.82 -13.66
N LYS A 78 2.99 5.62 -13.75
CA LYS A 78 3.40 6.60 -12.73
C LYS A 78 2.33 7.65 -12.43
N GLU A 79 1.39 7.89 -13.35
CA GLU A 79 0.27 8.80 -13.10
C GLU A 79 -0.62 8.31 -11.94
N ASN A 80 -0.64 7.00 -11.70
CA ASN A 80 -1.41 6.37 -10.62
C ASN A 80 -0.69 6.39 -9.26
N THR A 81 0.59 6.75 -9.19
CA THR A 81 1.37 6.76 -7.94
C THR A 81 0.69 7.63 -6.87
N LYS A 82 0.19 8.82 -7.22
CA LYS A 82 -0.54 9.70 -6.28
C LYS A 82 -1.84 9.08 -5.76
N ALA A 83 -2.53 8.30 -6.58
CA ALA A 83 -3.76 7.62 -6.16
C ALA A 83 -3.44 6.52 -5.15
N VAL A 84 -2.31 5.82 -5.32
CA VAL A 84 -1.81 4.82 -4.37
C VAL A 84 -1.38 5.51 -3.07
N GLU A 85 -0.62 6.60 -3.11
CA GLU A 85 -0.27 7.38 -1.89
C GLU A 85 -1.52 7.80 -1.08
N LYS A 86 -2.58 8.23 -1.77
CA LYS A 86 -3.86 8.61 -1.13
C LYS A 86 -4.63 7.40 -0.55
N LEU A 87 -4.34 6.18 -1.00
CA LEU A 87 -4.90 4.96 -0.41
C LEU A 87 -4.27 4.70 0.97
N PHE A 88 -2.97 4.96 1.12
CA PHE A 88 -2.22 4.75 2.37
C PHE A 88 -2.17 5.98 3.29
N SER A 89 -2.64 7.15 2.85
CA SER A 89 -2.77 8.33 3.72
C SER A 89 -3.80 8.12 4.84
N VAL A 90 -3.44 8.45 6.08
CA VAL A 90 -4.39 8.53 7.20
C VAL A 90 -5.33 9.73 7.04
N GLY A 91 -6.61 9.53 7.32
CA GLY A 91 -7.59 10.61 7.42
C GLY A 91 -7.41 11.37 8.72
N PHE A 92 -7.14 12.67 8.65
CA PHE A 92 -7.23 13.53 9.83
C PHE A 92 -8.71 13.74 10.17
N THR A 93 -9.23 12.96 11.10
CA THR A 93 -10.50 13.28 11.75
C THR A 93 -10.19 14.26 12.88
N PHE A 94 -10.30 15.56 12.61
CA PHE A 94 -10.38 16.56 13.68
C PHE A 94 -11.72 16.35 14.40
N PHE A 95 -11.67 16.00 15.69
CA PHE A 95 -12.79 16.14 16.61
C PHE A 95 -12.64 17.45 17.38
#